data_AF-A0A4Y3KJJ0-F1
#
_entry.id   AF-A0A4Y3KJJ0-F1
#
_cell.length_a   1.000
_cell.length_b   1.000
_cell.length_c   1.000
_cell.angle_alpha   90.00
_cell.angle_beta   90.00
_cell.angle_gamma   90.00
#
_symmetry.space_group_name_H-M   'P 1'
#
loop_
_entity.id
_entity.type
_entity.pdbx_description
1 polymer ?
#
loop_
_entity_poly.entity_id
_entity_poly.type
_entity_poly.pdbx_seq_one_letter_code
_entity_poly.pdbx_strand_id
1 'polypeptide(L)'
;MTAVDPRGSRRPRTRTIVVCVVVVLVAALASVTFAMRAGQARAVLPTPEQAASDVPQLDGRRCLTDSRAASVVLCAVGPTAARTTVAVVGDTAAEQLLPALAPLADARGWRLTTDLRDGCPLVDAAVTTAGAGRVDCGRPYESRLERLVDDPGVSHVLLVGTAGAKACTGAGCQDPDRAVLERELRSTIQALQRAGKDVVTVRDLPVPPRDVVACVEASPRSTEDCDFAPRPALGALAAAARRELVPVVDLTADLCPDASCPAVADGVLRYRPDGRLTATYAATLSSRLGSALDAAGLAASDATSALGAHALGDEPRTSPAGEPVDTVAWITPPVAGATRDEADPYREGCHQNQADPTALSCTYGDPTSTTVIALVGDSHAAQWQPALRAVAEAHGWHLRTYTKSACLFADVTVWNGAQDGAYTSCAEWTAEVVDALRADPPTVLIPVSTGRYALAAGDGPVRGDAAIVDGMVRTWSAVAAGGTRVVPIADTPWLETDMKHCVADHLERLSECAVPRAPAVAKSAQAWQRAAVARVPRAELVDLTDVVCPADRCAPVIGNVLVWRDSHHLTATYARTTAPFLDEALTPLVRPASTDR
;
A
#
# COMPACT_ATOMS: atom_id res chain seq x y z
N MET A 1 50.83 92.98 -1.22
CA MET A 1 52.09 93.19 -0.47
C MET A 1 51.94 92.56 0.91
N THR A 2 53.02 91.95 1.44
CA THR A 2 53.30 91.70 2.88
C THR A 2 52.30 90.89 3.73
N ALA A 3 52.68 89.89 4.55
CA ALA A 3 54.01 89.34 4.87
C ALA A 3 53.95 87.90 5.47
N VAL A 4 55.13 87.29 5.65
CA VAL A 4 55.44 86.06 6.42
C VAL A 4 55.62 86.37 7.94
N ASP A 5 55.84 85.46 8.91
CA ASP A 5 56.49 84.14 8.90
C ASP A 5 55.79 83.09 9.85
N PRO A 6 56.39 82.21 10.73
CA PRO A 6 55.88 80.83 10.88
C PRO A 6 55.74 80.28 12.34
N ARG A 7 55.77 78.94 12.46
CA ARG A 7 56.13 78.06 13.63
C ARG A 7 54.98 77.32 14.36
N GLY A 8 54.96 76.00 14.17
CA GLY A 8 55.46 75.11 15.23
C GLY A 8 54.50 74.44 16.25
N SER A 9 54.19 73.17 15.96
CA SER A 9 54.37 72.00 16.86
C SER A 9 53.17 71.32 17.56
N ARG A 10 53.39 70.01 17.81
CA ARG A 10 52.76 69.07 18.77
C ARG A 10 51.41 68.40 18.39
N ARG A 11 51.54 67.16 17.87
CA ARG A 11 50.52 66.10 17.95
C ARG A 11 50.21 65.73 19.41
N PRO A 12 48.99 65.29 19.74
CA PRO A 12 48.74 64.35 20.83
C PRO A 12 48.81 62.90 20.30
N ARG A 13 49.78 62.11 20.77
CA ARG A 13 49.96 60.68 20.40
C ARG A 13 48.86 59.74 20.94
N THR A 14 47.95 60.24 21.77
CA THR A 14 47.07 59.43 22.63
C THR A 14 45.92 58.74 21.88
N ARG A 15 45.29 59.39 20.89
CA ARG A 15 44.14 58.80 20.17
C ARG A 15 44.52 57.58 19.33
N THR A 16 45.69 57.59 18.68
CA THR A 16 46.15 56.46 17.85
C THR A 16 46.43 55.21 18.70
N ILE A 17 46.99 55.37 19.90
CA ILE A 17 47.29 54.23 20.78
C ILE A 17 45.99 53.57 21.26
N VAL A 18 44.99 54.34 21.69
CA VAL A 18 43.69 53.79 22.13
C VAL A 18 42.99 53.03 21.00
N VAL A 19 42.97 53.58 19.78
CA VAL A 19 42.36 52.89 18.62
C VAL A 19 43.12 51.60 18.26
N CYS A 20 44.45 51.61 18.25
CA CYS A 20 45.24 50.39 18.02
C CYS A 20 45.00 49.33 19.11
N VAL A 21 44.95 49.72 20.39
CA VAL A 21 44.69 48.78 21.50
C VAL A 21 43.29 48.18 21.41
N VAL A 22 42.27 48.98 21.07
CA VAL A 22 40.89 48.47 20.88
C VAL A 22 40.79 47.55 19.66
N VAL A 23 41.42 47.88 18.54
CA VAL A 23 41.42 47.02 17.34
C VAL A 23 42.15 45.70 17.61
N VAL A 24 43.29 45.73 18.32
CA VAL A 24 44.01 44.51 18.72
C VAL A 24 43.21 43.68 19.73
N LEU A 25 42.51 44.30 20.68
CA LEU A 25 41.61 43.59 21.61
C LEU A 25 40.40 42.97 20.90
N VAL A 26 39.76 43.67 19.97
CA VAL A 26 38.64 43.13 19.18
C VAL A 26 39.12 42.02 18.25
N ALA A 27 40.28 42.17 17.60
CA ALA A 27 40.88 41.11 16.80
C ALA A 27 41.27 39.90 17.67
N ALA A 28 41.82 40.11 18.87
CA ALA A 28 42.14 39.04 19.81
C ALA A 28 40.87 38.33 20.33
N LEU A 29 39.81 39.06 20.71
CA LEU A 29 38.53 38.45 21.09
C LEU A 29 37.88 37.70 19.92
N ALA A 30 37.96 38.22 18.70
CA ALA A 30 37.47 37.53 17.49
C ALA A 30 38.29 36.27 17.20
N SER A 31 39.62 36.31 17.30
CA SER A 31 40.49 35.14 17.16
C SER A 31 40.27 34.11 18.27
N VAL A 32 40.03 34.55 19.51
CA VAL A 32 39.74 33.66 20.65
C VAL A 32 38.35 33.04 20.53
N THR A 33 37.33 33.79 20.09
CA THR A 33 35.99 33.21 19.83
C THR A 33 35.97 32.31 18.60
N PHE A 34 36.75 32.60 17.56
CA PHE A 34 36.95 31.70 16.42
C PHE A 34 37.71 30.44 16.83
N ALA A 35 38.78 30.55 17.63
CA ALA A 35 39.52 29.41 18.17
C ALA A 35 38.71 28.58 19.18
N MET A 36 37.84 29.20 19.99
CA MET A 36 36.91 28.48 20.88
C MET A 36 35.83 27.74 20.08
N ARG A 37 35.29 28.34 19.01
CA ARG A 37 34.36 27.66 18.08
C ARG A 37 35.03 26.54 17.28
N ALA A 38 36.30 26.69 16.90
CA ALA A 38 37.09 25.65 16.24
C ALA A 38 37.63 24.58 17.20
N GLY A 39 37.61 24.85 18.51
CA GLY A 39 38.14 23.96 19.55
C GLY A 39 37.11 23.01 20.16
N GLN A 40 35.82 23.31 20.06
CA GLN A 40 34.75 22.44 20.58
C GLN A 40 34.50 21.26 19.64
N ALA A 41 34.42 20.06 20.19
CA ALA A 41 33.96 18.87 19.46
C ALA A 41 32.51 19.08 18.97
N ARG A 42 32.15 18.48 17.84
CA ARG A 42 30.75 18.47 17.39
C ARG A 42 29.94 17.68 18.42
N ALA A 43 28.97 18.34 19.06
CA ALA A 43 28.02 17.64 19.92
C ALA A 43 27.19 16.69 19.04
N VAL A 44 27.18 15.40 19.40
CA VAL A 44 26.38 14.36 18.74
C VAL A 44 25.40 13.76 19.72
N LEU A 45 24.22 13.37 19.22
CA LEU A 45 23.16 12.72 20.00
C LEU A 45 22.77 11.38 19.35
N PRO A 46 22.65 10.27 20.09
CA PRO A 46 23.14 10.09 21.47
C PRO A 46 24.65 10.37 21.56
N THR A 47 25.15 10.72 22.75
CA THR A 47 26.60 10.73 22.97
C THR A 47 27.17 9.30 22.84
N PRO A 48 28.48 9.11 22.61
CA PRO A 48 29.07 7.77 22.58
C PRO A 48 28.74 6.91 23.80
N GLU A 49 28.74 7.50 25.01
CA GLU A 49 28.33 6.85 26.26
C GLU A 49 26.86 6.40 26.26
N GLN A 50 25.97 7.18 25.63
CA GLN A 50 24.53 6.90 25.54
C GLN A 50 24.19 5.92 24.40
N ALA A 51 25.02 5.82 23.36
CA ALA A 51 24.70 5.06 22.15
C ALA A 51 24.47 3.57 22.42
N ALA A 52 25.12 2.99 23.42
CA ALA A 52 24.92 1.59 23.82
C ALA A 52 23.52 1.34 24.44
N SER A 53 22.91 2.34 25.08
CA SER A 53 21.59 2.26 25.71
C SER A 53 20.45 2.84 24.87
N ASP A 54 20.76 3.53 23.77
CA ASP A 54 19.78 4.07 22.82
C ASP A 54 19.16 2.98 21.92
N VAL A 55 18.44 2.07 22.57
CA VAL A 55 17.78 0.90 21.97
C VAL A 55 16.32 1.21 21.61
N PRO A 56 15.78 0.66 20.50
CA PRO A 56 14.39 0.87 20.13
C PRO A 56 13.40 0.42 21.21
N GLN A 57 12.34 1.21 21.37
CA GLN A 57 11.25 0.95 22.30
C GLN A 57 9.91 1.40 21.70
N LEU A 58 8.81 0.75 22.10
CA LEU A 58 7.44 1.22 21.91
C LEU A 58 6.83 1.43 23.30
N ASP A 59 6.23 2.59 23.55
CA ASP A 59 5.66 2.98 24.85
C ASP A 59 6.61 2.74 26.05
N GLY A 60 7.89 3.08 25.87
CA GLY A 60 8.94 2.89 26.90
C GLY A 60 9.31 1.43 27.19
N ARG A 61 8.89 0.48 26.33
CA ARG A 61 9.19 -0.95 26.47
C ARG A 61 9.92 -1.49 25.25
N ARG A 62 10.87 -2.40 25.49
CA ARG A 62 11.57 -3.14 24.43
C ARG A 62 10.69 -4.29 23.93
N CYS A 63 10.59 -4.45 22.61
CA CYS A 63 9.63 -5.36 21.97
C CYS A 63 10.28 -6.64 21.39
N LEU A 64 11.47 -7.01 21.88
CA LEU A 64 12.23 -8.16 21.41
C LEU A 64 12.17 -9.32 22.41
N THR A 65 11.79 -10.49 21.92
CA THR A 65 11.91 -11.75 22.67
C THR A 65 13.35 -12.26 22.62
N ASP A 66 13.94 -12.64 23.75
CA ASP A 66 15.25 -13.31 23.75
C ASP A 66 15.20 -14.63 22.96
N SER A 67 16.27 -14.93 22.24
CA SER A 67 16.38 -16.10 21.36
C SER A 67 15.98 -17.43 22.03
N ARG A 68 16.27 -17.61 23.32
CA ARG A 68 16.01 -18.83 24.11
C ARG A 68 14.79 -18.71 25.04
N ALA A 69 14.18 -17.54 25.17
CA ALA A 69 13.03 -17.35 26.05
C ALA A 69 11.80 -18.14 25.56
N ALA A 70 11.15 -18.81 26.52
CA ALA A 70 9.87 -19.49 26.30
C ALA A 70 8.70 -18.50 26.27
N SER A 71 8.74 -17.45 27.10
CA SER A 71 7.78 -16.35 27.09
C SER A 71 8.01 -15.44 25.88
N VAL A 72 6.96 -15.15 25.12
CA VAL A 72 7.01 -14.22 23.98
C VAL A 72 6.71 -12.79 24.45
N VAL A 73 7.49 -11.83 23.96
CA VAL A 73 7.21 -10.39 24.09
C VAL A 73 6.51 -9.93 22.82
N LEU A 74 5.26 -9.51 22.93
CA LEU A 74 4.49 -8.88 21.86
C LEU A 74 4.15 -7.44 22.27
N CYS A 75 4.42 -6.49 21.39
CA CYS A 75 3.96 -5.10 21.52
C CYS A 75 2.85 -4.82 20.51
N ALA A 76 1.98 -3.87 20.87
CA ALA A 76 1.03 -3.28 19.95
C ALA A 76 0.85 -1.79 20.28
N VAL A 77 0.81 -0.93 19.26
CA VAL A 77 0.50 0.50 19.36
C VAL A 77 -0.55 0.88 18.30
N GLY A 78 -1.17 2.06 18.46
CA GLY A 78 -2.28 2.50 17.62
C GLY A 78 -3.65 1.88 17.99
N PRO A 79 -4.74 2.34 17.34
CA PRO A 79 -6.11 1.98 17.72
C PRO A 79 -6.39 0.48 17.60
N THR A 80 -7.28 -0.05 18.45
CA THR A 80 -7.73 -1.46 18.37
C THR A 80 -8.71 -1.71 17.23
N ALA A 81 -9.45 -0.69 16.82
CA ALA A 81 -10.40 -0.71 15.69
C ALA A 81 -9.78 -0.16 14.39
N ALA A 82 -8.45 -0.23 14.23
CA ALA A 82 -7.80 0.16 12.98
C ALA A 82 -8.25 -0.74 11.82
N ARG A 83 -8.57 -0.17 10.66
CA ARG A 83 -8.83 -0.93 9.43
C ARG A 83 -7.59 -1.69 8.94
N THR A 84 -6.42 -1.13 9.20
CA THR A 84 -5.12 -1.70 8.81
C THR A 84 -4.32 -2.04 10.06
N THR A 85 -4.01 -3.33 10.23
CA THR A 85 -2.96 -3.77 11.16
C THR A 85 -1.73 -4.22 10.38
N VAL A 86 -0.57 -3.70 10.76
CA VAL A 86 0.75 -4.04 10.21
C VAL A 86 1.55 -4.79 11.29
N ALA A 87 1.87 -6.05 11.04
CA ALA A 87 2.72 -6.85 11.91
C ALA A 87 4.19 -6.72 11.48
N VAL A 88 5.04 -6.19 12.36
CA VAL A 88 6.49 -6.10 12.16
C VAL A 88 7.14 -7.38 12.68
N VAL A 89 7.83 -8.10 11.80
CA VAL A 89 8.25 -9.48 12.07
C VAL A 89 9.72 -9.69 11.67
N GLY A 90 10.48 -10.33 12.56
CA GLY A 90 11.89 -10.64 12.34
C GLY A 90 12.68 -10.70 13.65
N ASP A 91 13.86 -10.09 13.64
CA ASP A 91 14.78 -10.02 14.78
C ASP A 91 15.18 -8.57 15.11
N THR A 92 16.37 -8.36 15.67
CA THR A 92 16.94 -7.03 15.91
C THR A 92 17.09 -6.12 14.69
N ALA A 93 17.11 -6.65 13.46
CA ALA A 93 17.02 -5.87 12.23
C ALA A 93 15.66 -5.20 12.10
N ALA A 94 14.58 -5.92 12.42
CA ALA A 94 13.22 -5.38 12.48
C ALA A 94 13.03 -4.43 13.68
N GLU A 95 13.60 -4.76 14.84
CA GLU A 95 13.57 -3.91 16.04
C GLU A 95 14.08 -2.48 15.76
N GLN A 96 15.15 -2.35 14.95
CA GLN A 96 15.74 -1.06 14.58
C GLN A 96 14.78 -0.10 13.86
N LEU A 97 13.73 -0.61 13.19
CA LEU A 97 12.79 0.24 12.44
C LEU A 97 11.58 0.68 13.27
N LEU A 98 11.37 0.14 14.47
CA LEU A 98 10.24 0.52 15.33
C LEU A 98 10.14 2.04 15.62
N PRO A 99 11.24 2.79 15.86
CA PRO A 99 11.17 4.23 16.10
C PRO A 99 10.75 5.04 14.86
N ALA A 100 10.99 4.50 13.65
CA ALA A 100 10.52 5.08 12.40
C ALA A 100 9.03 4.75 12.15
N LEU A 101 8.62 3.52 12.49
CA LEU A 101 7.29 2.96 12.22
C LEU A 101 6.19 3.44 13.18
N ALA A 102 6.50 3.66 14.45
CA ALA A 102 5.51 4.12 15.44
C ALA A 102 4.82 5.44 15.05
N PRO A 103 5.53 6.55 14.75
CA PRO A 103 4.88 7.78 14.31
C PRO A 103 4.17 7.66 12.95
N LEU A 104 4.57 6.72 12.08
CA LEU A 104 3.82 6.42 10.85
C LEU A 104 2.48 5.74 11.13
N ALA A 105 2.45 4.82 12.11
CA ALA A 105 1.22 4.15 12.50
C ALA A 105 0.21 5.14 13.09
N ASP A 106 0.68 6.05 13.96
CA ASP A 106 -0.16 7.14 14.49
C ASP A 106 -0.68 8.06 13.38
N ALA A 107 0.20 8.50 12.48
CA ALA A 107 -0.16 9.42 11.38
C ALA A 107 -1.14 8.82 10.36
N ARG A 108 -1.15 7.49 10.19
CA ARG A 108 -2.03 6.78 9.24
C ARG A 108 -3.17 6.00 9.91
N GLY A 109 -3.34 6.12 11.23
CA GLY A 109 -4.37 5.40 11.99
C GLY A 109 -4.22 3.87 11.97
N TRP A 110 -3.01 3.37 11.72
CA TRP A 110 -2.72 1.93 11.70
C TRP A 110 -2.60 1.37 13.11
N ARG A 111 -2.87 0.07 13.24
CA ARG A 111 -2.42 -0.73 14.39
C ARG A 111 -1.08 -1.36 14.04
N LEU A 112 -0.03 -1.03 14.79
CA LEU A 112 1.27 -1.69 14.63
C LEU A 112 1.38 -2.81 15.66
N THR A 113 1.69 -4.03 15.25
CA THR A 113 1.99 -5.16 16.15
C THR A 113 3.40 -5.68 15.89
N THR A 114 4.01 -6.40 16.85
CA THR A 114 5.39 -6.90 16.72
C THR A 114 5.50 -8.38 17.10
N ASP A 115 6.11 -9.20 16.25
CA ASP A 115 6.61 -10.54 16.60
C ASP A 115 8.12 -10.61 16.31
N LEU A 116 8.93 -10.20 17.30
CA LEU A 116 10.38 -10.09 17.17
C LEU A 116 11.09 -11.07 18.11
N ARG A 117 12.09 -11.80 17.59
CA ARG A 117 12.95 -12.69 18.38
C ARG A 117 14.41 -12.53 18.00
N ASP A 118 15.29 -12.36 18.99
CA ASP A 118 16.71 -12.08 18.75
C ASP A 118 17.39 -13.18 17.91
N GLY A 119 18.17 -12.76 16.92
CA GLY A 119 18.81 -13.63 15.93
C GLY A 119 17.88 -14.49 15.07
N CYS A 120 16.55 -14.30 15.11
CA CYS A 120 15.58 -15.13 14.41
C CYS A 120 14.71 -14.36 13.41
N PRO A 121 15.10 -14.29 12.12
CA PRO A 121 14.11 -14.17 11.05
C PRO A 121 13.02 -15.24 11.18
N LEU A 122 11.84 -14.99 10.60
CA LEU A 122 10.76 -15.98 10.58
C LEU A 122 11.10 -17.06 9.53
N VAL A 123 11.70 -18.17 9.98
CA VAL A 123 12.10 -19.33 9.15
C VAL A 123 12.08 -20.62 9.96
N ASP A 124 11.78 -21.74 9.30
CA ASP A 124 11.89 -23.07 9.92
C ASP A 124 13.32 -23.64 9.85
N ALA A 125 14.27 -22.92 10.46
CA ALA A 125 15.67 -23.31 10.45
C ALA A 125 16.44 -22.85 11.70
N ALA A 126 17.51 -23.58 12.02
CA ALA A 126 18.60 -22.98 12.77
C ALA A 126 19.39 -22.02 11.86
N VAL A 127 19.82 -20.89 12.39
CA VAL A 127 20.52 -19.84 11.64
C VAL A 127 21.78 -19.39 12.36
N THR A 128 22.66 -18.75 11.60
CA THR A 128 23.80 -17.95 12.08
C THR A 128 23.68 -16.55 11.52
N THR A 129 24.10 -15.54 12.29
CA THR A 129 24.10 -14.13 11.87
C THR A 129 25.48 -13.52 12.08
N ALA A 130 25.75 -12.38 11.46
CA ALA A 130 27.04 -11.71 11.60
C ALA A 130 27.28 -11.31 13.08
N GLY A 131 28.29 -11.92 13.71
CA GLY A 131 28.67 -11.64 15.10
C GLY A 131 27.94 -12.45 16.18
N ALA A 132 27.00 -13.33 15.82
CA ALA A 132 26.31 -14.21 16.78
C ALA A 132 26.57 -15.70 16.51
N GLY A 133 26.40 -16.52 17.56
CA GLY A 133 26.43 -17.98 17.43
C GLY A 133 25.16 -18.52 16.77
N ARG A 134 25.09 -19.86 16.63
CA ARG A 134 23.89 -20.56 16.16
C ARG A 134 22.67 -20.23 17.04
N VAL A 135 21.56 -19.88 16.40
CA VAL A 135 20.23 -19.74 17.01
C VAL A 135 19.29 -20.77 16.37
N ASP A 136 18.38 -21.35 17.14
CA ASP A 136 17.36 -22.30 16.66
C ASP A 136 16.02 -21.60 16.50
N CYS A 137 15.67 -21.23 15.26
CA CYS A 137 14.48 -20.46 14.94
C CYS A 137 13.33 -21.32 14.40
N GLY A 138 13.60 -22.57 14.01
CA GLY A 138 12.58 -23.56 13.68
C GLY A 138 11.73 -23.94 14.89
N ARG A 139 12.35 -24.12 16.07
CA ARG A 139 11.59 -24.45 17.30
C ARG A 139 10.42 -23.47 17.62
N PRO A 140 10.55 -22.14 17.52
CA PRO A 140 9.43 -21.22 17.67
C PRO A 140 8.61 -20.96 16.38
N TYR A 141 9.06 -21.40 15.20
CA TYR A 141 8.55 -20.98 13.88
C TYR A 141 7.04 -21.16 13.73
N GLU A 142 6.53 -22.38 13.94
CA GLU A 142 5.11 -22.73 13.76
C GLU A 142 4.20 -21.77 14.54
N SER A 143 4.44 -21.62 15.85
CA SER A 143 3.66 -20.71 16.70
C SER A 143 3.74 -19.23 16.29
N ARG A 144 4.86 -18.78 15.68
CA ARG A 144 5.00 -17.41 15.18
C ARG A 144 4.20 -17.23 13.89
N LEU A 145 4.22 -18.22 13.01
CA LEU A 145 3.47 -18.19 11.76
C LEU A 145 1.96 -18.26 12.01
N GLU A 146 1.49 -19.16 12.87
CA GLU A 146 0.08 -19.26 13.29
C GLU A 146 -0.46 -17.91 13.79
N ARG A 147 0.27 -17.23 14.70
CA ARG A 147 -0.12 -15.89 15.20
C ARG A 147 -0.30 -14.82 14.12
N LEU A 148 0.32 -14.98 12.95
CA LEU A 148 0.22 -14.03 11.83
C LEU A 148 -0.84 -14.47 10.81
N VAL A 149 -0.92 -15.77 10.55
CA VAL A 149 -1.85 -16.40 9.60
C VAL A 149 -3.27 -16.35 10.15
N ASP A 150 -3.47 -16.79 11.40
CA ASP A 150 -4.79 -17.00 11.99
C ASP A 150 -5.40 -15.74 12.64
N ASP A 151 -4.63 -14.67 12.86
CA ASP A 151 -5.15 -13.39 13.34
C ASP A 151 -5.84 -12.63 12.18
N PRO A 152 -7.19 -12.53 12.13
CA PRO A 152 -7.89 -11.86 11.05
C PRO A 152 -7.71 -10.33 11.09
N GLY A 153 -7.24 -9.78 12.22
CA GLY A 153 -6.91 -8.35 12.35
C GLY A 153 -5.62 -7.99 11.63
N VAL A 154 -4.65 -8.91 11.53
CA VAL A 154 -3.40 -8.71 10.77
C VAL A 154 -3.68 -8.75 9.27
N SER A 155 -3.61 -7.56 8.66
CA SER A 155 -3.77 -7.36 7.22
C SER A 155 -2.43 -7.39 6.46
N HIS A 156 -1.40 -6.75 7.02
CA HIS A 156 -0.09 -6.59 6.39
C HIS A 156 1.01 -7.17 7.28
N VAL A 157 2.06 -7.72 6.67
CA VAL A 157 3.25 -8.23 7.39
C VAL A 157 4.52 -7.62 6.81
N LEU A 158 5.25 -6.90 7.65
CA LEU A 158 6.53 -6.27 7.33
C LEU A 158 7.68 -7.16 7.82
N LEU A 159 8.31 -7.89 6.91
CA LEU A 159 9.50 -8.71 7.18
C LEU A 159 10.76 -7.86 6.98
N VAL A 160 11.76 -7.96 7.86
CA VAL A 160 13.03 -7.21 7.73
C VAL A 160 14.22 -8.16 7.64
N GLY A 161 15.13 -7.88 6.70
CA GLY A 161 16.29 -8.73 6.39
C GLY A 161 17.42 -8.58 7.40
N THR A 162 18.06 -9.71 7.75
CA THR A 162 19.16 -9.76 8.72
C THR A 162 20.50 -9.92 8.00
N ALA A 163 21.30 -8.85 7.99
CA ALA A 163 22.56 -8.79 7.26
C ALA A 163 23.52 -9.94 7.61
N GLY A 164 23.94 -10.67 6.57
CA GLY A 164 24.88 -11.79 6.71
C GLY A 164 24.27 -13.05 7.35
N ALA A 165 22.96 -13.12 7.55
CA ALA A 165 22.29 -14.32 8.03
C ALA A 165 22.41 -15.48 7.03
N LYS A 166 22.55 -16.70 7.57
CA LYS A 166 22.62 -17.95 6.83
C LYS A 166 21.93 -19.07 7.61
N ALA A 167 21.29 -20.00 6.92
CA ALA A 167 20.65 -21.16 7.54
C ALA A 167 21.65 -22.31 7.69
N CYS A 168 21.60 -22.99 8.83
CA CYS A 168 22.45 -24.12 9.15
C CYS A 168 22.13 -25.34 8.30
N THR A 169 23.14 -25.92 7.64
CA THR A 169 23.02 -27.26 7.07
C THR A 169 23.38 -28.32 8.12
N GLY A 170 22.49 -29.30 8.30
CA GLY A 170 22.65 -30.39 9.26
C GLY A 170 22.67 -29.98 10.73
N ALA A 171 22.70 -30.99 11.62
CA ALA A 171 22.59 -30.78 13.07
C ALA A 171 23.76 -30.00 13.71
N GLY A 172 24.89 -29.86 13.00
CA GLY A 172 26.10 -29.19 13.49
C GLY A 172 26.29 -27.75 13.01
N CYS A 173 25.53 -27.27 12.01
CA CYS A 173 25.74 -25.95 11.38
C CYS A 173 27.18 -25.72 10.86
N GLN A 174 27.79 -26.76 10.29
CA GLN A 174 29.20 -26.72 9.88
C GLN A 174 29.43 -25.92 8.58
N ASP A 175 28.44 -25.92 7.68
CA ASP A 175 28.46 -25.14 6.43
C ASP A 175 27.14 -24.37 6.27
N PRO A 176 26.95 -23.24 6.97
CA PRO A 176 25.72 -22.47 6.88
C PRO A 176 25.61 -21.76 5.52
N ASP A 177 24.45 -21.88 4.89
CA ASP A 177 24.20 -21.46 3.50
C ASP A 177 23.12 -20.36 3.41
N ARG A 178 23.38 -19.38 2.53
CA ARG A 178 22.44 -18.31 2.18
C ARG A 178 21.30 -18.83 1.30
N ALA A 179 21.57 -19.79 0.41
CA ALA A 179 20.56 -20.33 -0.51
C ALA A 179 19.56 -21.27 0.20
N VAL A 180 19.96 -21.96 1.27
CA VAL A 180 19.01 -22.60 2.20
C VAL A 180 18.11 -21.55 2.86
N LEU A 181 18.68 -20.48 3.43
CA LEU A 181 17.89 -19.42 4.08
C LEU A 181 16.91 -18.73 3.11
N GLU A 182 17.35 -18.48 1.86
CA GLU A 182 16.50 -17.95 0.79
C GLU A 182 15.28 -18.85 0.54
N ARG A 183 15.43 -20.18 0.55
CA ARG A 183 14.28 -21.10 0.40
C ARG A 183 13.32 -21.06 1.58
N GLU A 184 13.81 -21.06 2.82
CA GLU A 184 12.92 -21.01 4.00
C GLU A 184 12.14 -19.68 4.09
N LEU A 185 12.78 -18.58 3.69
CA LEU A 185 12.11 -17.28 3.60
C LEU A 185 11.05 -17.26 2.49
N ARG A 186 11.27 -17.92 1.34
CA ARG A 186 10.23 -18.10 0.31
C ARG A 186 9.05 -18.90 0.85
N SER A 187 9.29 -20.04 1.52
CA SER A 187 8.23 -20.85 2.14
C SER A 187 7.38 -20.04 3.12
N THR A 188 8.03 -19.18 3.92
CA THR A 188 7.38 -18.27 4.87
C THR A 188 6.52 -17.21 4.16
N ILE A 189 7.08 -16.52 3.16
CA ILE A 189 6.37 -15.52 2.34
C ILE A 189 5.13 -16.14 1.71
N GLN A 190 5.27 -17.30 1.08
CA GLN A 190 4.15 -18.00 0.43
C GLN A 190 3.07 -18.43 1.44
N ALA A 191 3.43 -18.81 2.67
CA ALA A 191 2.46 -19.13 3.71
C ALA A 191 1.62 -17.91 4.11
N LEU A 192 2.27 -16.75 4.29
CA LEU A 192 1.61 -15.48 4.58
C LEU A 192 0.71 -15.01 3.42
N GLN A 193 1.19 -15.11 2.17
CA GLN A 193 0.38 -14.79 0.98
C GLN A 193 -0.82 -15.73 0.83
N ARG A 194 -0.67 -17.04 1.07
CA ARG A 194 -1.78 -18.00 1.09
C ARG A 194 -2.79 -17.75 2.21
N ALA A 195 -2.36 -17.14 3.31
CA ALA A 195 -3.23 -16.63 4.38
C ALA A 195 -3.91 -15.29 4.04
N GLY A 196 -3.58 -14.67 2.89
CA GLY A 196 -4.15 -13.40 2.46
C GLY A 196 -3.56 -12.19 3.16
N LYS A 197 -2.30 -12.29 3.62
CA LYS A 197 -1.55 -11.18 4.21
C LYS A 197 -0.76 -10.46 3.14
N ASP A 198 -0.84 -9.13 3.13
CA ASP A 198 -0.02 -8.29 2.26
C ASP A 198 1.40 -8.21 2.83
N VAL A 199 2.30 -8.98 2.25
CA VAL A 199 3.70 -9.05 2.67
C VAL A 199 4.48 -7.94 1.99
N VAL A 200 5.23 -7.17 2.78
CA VAL A 200 6.26 -6.24 2.29
C VAL A 200 7.57 -6.58 2.99
N THR A 201 8.69 -6.49 2.28
CA THR A 201 10.01 -6.73 2.86
C THR A 201 10.83 -5.46 2.89
N VAL A 202 11.57 -5.25 3.99
CA VAL A 202 12.70 -4.32 4.02
C VAL A 202 13.98 -5.15 3.90
N ARG A 203 14.85 -4.82 2.95
CA ARG A 203 16.14 -5.52 2.81
C ARG A 203 17.03 -5.29 4.03
N ASP A 204 18.08 -6.08 4.08
CA ASP A 204 19.17 -6.01 5.05
C ASP A 204 19.75 -4.58 5.15
N LEU A 205 19.74 -4.03 6.37
CA LEU A 205 20.32 -2.72 6.67
C LEU A 205 21.86 -2.77 6.59
N PRO A 206 22.55 -1.69 6.15
CA PRO A 206 24.01 -1.63 6.14
C PRO A 206 24.63 -1.75 7.55
N VAL A 207 25.50 -2.74 7.72
CA VAL A 207 26.21 -3.01 8.99
C VAL A 207 27.67 -2.53 8.88
N PRO A 208 28.17 -1.73 9.84
CA PRO A 208 29.55 -1.26 9.83
C PRO A 208 30.56 -2.41 10.01
N PRO A 209 31.78 -2.30 9.43
CA PRO A 209 32.83 -3.31 9.57
C PRO A 209 33.61 -3.21 10.91
N ARG A 210 33.32 -2.20 11.74
CA ARG A 210 34.00 -1.86 12.99
C ARG A 210 33.01 -1.23 13.98
N ASP A 211 33.40 -1.14 15.25
CA ASP A 211 32.71 -0.30 16.22
C ASP A 211 32.82 1.18 15.80
N VAL A 212 31.69 1.76 15.40
CA VAL A 212 31.58 3.16 14.97
C VAL A 212 31.63 4.10 16.17
N VAL A 213 31.11 3.68 17.33
CA VAL A 213 31.03 4.49 18.54
C VAL A 213 32.43 4.72 19.10
N ALA A 214 33.21 3.64 19.25
CA ALA A 214 34.62 3.72 19.65
C ALA A 214 35.47 4.55 18.67
N CYS A 215 35.15 4.52 17.37
CA CYS A 215 35.80 5.38 16.39
C CYS A 215 35.46 6.86 16.58
N VAL A 216 34.17 7.20 16.73
CA VAL A 216 33.69 8.58 16.93
C VAL A 216 34.21 9.16 18.24
N GLU A 217 34.31 8.36 19.30
CA GLU A 217 34.92 8.74 20.58
C GLU A 217 36.42 9.05 20.44
N ALA A 218 37.15 8.28 19.64
CA ALA A 218 38.57 8.53 19.35
C ALA A 218 38.79 9.73 18.40
N SER A 219 37.85 10.02 17.50
CA SER A 219 37.95 11.05 16.44
C SER A 219 36.82 12.09 16.49
N PRO A 220 36.54 12.78 17.62
CA PRO A 220 35.34 13.62 17.82
C PRO A 220 35.35 14.96 17.04
N ARG A 221 36.35 15.17 16.18
CA ARG A 221 36.48 16.33 15.28
C ARG A 221 36.48 15.97 13.79
N SER A 222 36.61 14.69 13.45
CA SER A 222 36.62 14.17 12.07
C SER A 222 35.81 12.87 12.02
N THR A 223 34.52 12.97 12.35
CA THR A 223 33.62 11.82 12.43
C THR A 223 33.42 11.12 11.08
N GLU A 224 33.68 11.83 9.99
CA GLU A 224 33.75 11.31 8.62
C GLU A 224 34.86 10.23 8.44
N ASP A 225 35.92 10.24 9.25
CA ASP A 225 36.94 9.16 9.27
C ASP A 225 36.35 7.83 9.80
N CYS A 226 35.16 7.87 10.41
CA CYS A 226 34.44 6.73 10.95
C CYS A 226 33.40 6.13 10.01
N ASP A 227 33.15 6.78 8.86
CA ASP A 227 32.27 6.30 7.80
C ASP A 227 32.75 4.94 7.22
N PHE A 228 31.86 4.28 6.47
CA PHE A 228 32.16 3.00 5.80
C PHE A 228 31.35 2.82 4.51
N ALA A 229 31.85 2.01 3.57
CA ALA A 229 31.11 1.68 2.36
C ALA A 229 30.04 0.59 2.62
N PRO A 230 28.83 0.67 2.04
CA PRO A 230 27.83 -0.38 2.14
C PRO A 230 28.28 -1.64 1.40
N ARG A 231 27.86 -2.81 1.87
CA ARG A 231 28.14 -4.08 1.17
C ARG A 231 27.17 -4.27 0.00
N PRO A 232 27.62 -4.66 -1.20
CA PRO A 232 26.78 -4.67 -2.40
C PRO A 232 25.86 -5.90 -2.53
N ALA A 233 26.00 -6.93 -1.69
CA ALA A 233 25.24 -8.16 -1.83
C ALA A 233 23.79 -8.04 -1.33
N LEU A 234 22.83 -8.48 -2.14
CA LEU A 234 21.44 -8.65 -1.73
C LEU A 234 21.34 -9.82 -0.73
N GLY A 235 20.71 -9.59 0.44
CA GLY A 235 20.53 -10.64 1.44
C GLY A 235 19.41 -11.63 1.09
N ALA A 236 19.27 -12.67 1.92
CA ALA A 236 18.40 -13.80 1.64
C ALA A 236 16.90 -13.42 1.56
N LEU A 237 16.43 -12.48 2.40
CA LEU A 237 15.04 -12.04 2.38
C LEU A 237 14.69 -11.30 1.09
N ALA A 238 15.51 -10.32 0.68
CA ALA A 238 15.24 -9.56 -0.53
C ALA A 238 15.39 -10.41 -1.80
N ALA A 239 16.24 -11.44 -1.79
CA ALA A 239 16.31 -12.45 -2.85
C ALA A 239 15.06 -13.33 -2.89
N ALA A 240 14.56 -13.79 -1.73
CA ALA A 240 13.31 -14.54 -1.62
C ALA A 240 12.11 -13.71 -2.10
N ALA A 241 11.99 -12.46 -1.63
CA ALA A 241 10.91 -11.54 -1.99
C ALA A 241 10.80 -11.32 -3.50
N ARG A 242 11.93 -11.05 -4.19
CA ARG A 242 11.95 -10.89 -5.65
C ARG A 242 11.48 -12.14 -6.41
N ARG A 243 11.72 -13.35 -5.87
CA ARG A 243 11.24 -14.60 -6.48
C ARG A 243 9.75 -14.85 -6.28
N GLU A 244 9.15 -14.28 -5.23
CA GLU A 244 7.71 -14.38 -4.93
C GLU A 244 6.92 -13.12 -5.34
N LEU A 245 7.53 -12.25 -6.17
CA LEU A 245 7.02 -10.95 -6.59
C LEU A 245 6.49 -10.09 -5.41
N VAL A 246 7.22 -10.09 -4.30
CA VAL A 246 6.94 -9.29 -3.10
C VAL A 246 7.75 -7.99 -3.09
N PRO A 247 7.16 -6.85 -2.70
CA PRO A 247 7.87 -5.58 -2.62
C PRO A 247 9.11 -5.62 -1.72
N VAL A 248 10.18 -4.98 -2.18
CA VAL A 248 11.44 -4.81 -1.44
C VAL A 248 11.72 -3.32 -1.24
N VAL A 249 11.52 -2.84 -0.02
CA VAL A 249 11.96 -1.52 0.44
C VAL A 249 13.48 -1.51 0.63
N ASP A 250 14.14 -0.57 -0.01
CA ASP A 250 15.59 -0.39 -0.01
C ASP A 250 15.98 0.96 0.60
N LEU A 251 16.36 0.96 1.88
CA LEU A 251 16.86 2.15 2.58
C LEU A 251 18.37 2.38 2.38
N THR A 252 19.05 1.63 1.50
CA THR A 252 20.52 1.71 1.39
C THR A 252 20.98 3.08 0.90
N ALA A 253 20.23 3.72 0.00
CA ALA A 253 20.56 5.07 -0.46
C ALA A 253 20.31 6.15 0.61
N ASP A 254 19.29 5.97 1.46
CA ASP A 254 19.02 6.87 2.59
C ASP A 254 20.07 6.77 3.69
N LEU A 255 20.48 5.54 3.99
CA LEU A 255 21.47 5.21 5.01
C LEU A 255 22.89 5.44 4.51
N CYS A 256 23.15 5.30 3.20
CA CYS A 256 24.49 5.40 2.62
C CYS A 256 24.51 6.25 1.33
N PRO A 257 24.27 7.57 1.43
CA PRO A 257 24.34 8.49 0.29
C PRO A 257 25.73 8.44 -0.37
N ASP A 258 25.77 8.58 -1.70
CA ASP A 258 27.01 8.53 -2.51
C ASP A 258 27.90 7.29 -2.25
N ALA A 259 27.28 6.18 -1.83
CA ALA A 259 27.93 4.93 -1.42
C ALA A 259 28.92 5.07 -0.24
N SER A 260 28.76 6.10 0.60
CA SER A 260 29.33 6.18 1.94
C SER A 260 28.21 6.10 2.97
N CYS A 261 28.41 5.37 4.07
CA CYS A 261 27.51 5.29 5.21
C CYS A 261 28.07 6.18 6.35
N PRO A 262 27.56 7.41 6.52
CA PRO A 262 28.01 8.30 7.58
C PRO A 262 27.94 7.69 8.99
N ALA A 263 28.99 7.85 9.78
CA ALA A 263 28.95 7.54 11.22
C ALA A 263 27.99 8.47 11.97
N VAL A 264 27.93 9.74 11.53
CA VAL A 264 27.10 10.82 12.09
C VAL A 264 26.44 11.57 10.93
N ALA A 265 25.14 11.87 11.03
CA ALA A 265 24.49 12.79 10.09
C ALA A 265 23.59 13.77 10.84
N ASP A 266 23.61 15.04 10.43
CA ASP A 266 22.81 16.13 11.03
C ASP A 266 22.95 16.26 12.56
N GLY A 267 24.13 15.89 13.09
CA GLY A 267 24.42 15.87 14.53
C GLY A 267 23.92 14.60 15.25
N VAL A 268 23.36 13.62 14.53
CA VAL A 268 22.87 12.37 15.10
C VAL A 268 23.88 11.25 14.88
N LEU A 269 24.36 10.64 15.97
CA LEU A 269 25.21 9.44 15.93
C LEU A 269 24.36 8.25 15.48
N ARG A 270 24.70 7.64 14.36
CA ARG A 270 23.80 6.69 13.67
C ARG A 270 23.83 5.29 14.22
N TYR A 271 24.99 4.84 14.69
CA TYR A 271 25.24 3.44 15.04
C TYR A 271 25.60 3.30 16.52
N ARG A 272 25.25 2.14 17.07
CA ARG A 272 25.62 1.66 18.40
C ARG A 272 26.90 0.79 18.31
N PRO A 273 27.52 0.41 19.45
CA PRO A 273 28.74 -0.42 19.43
C PRO A 273 28.55 -1.79 18.77
N ASP A 274 27.32 -2.33 18.78
CA ASP A 274 26.94 -3.58 18.12
C ASP A 274 26.61 -3.42 16.62
N GLY A 275 26.88 -2.26 16.04
CA GLY A 275 26.68 -1.96 14.62
C GLY A 275 25.22 -1.78 14.20
N ARG A 276 24.27 -1.84 15.14
CA ARG A 276 22.85 -1.56 14.89
C ARG A 276 22.59 -0.05 14.95
N LEU A 277 21.50 0.43 14.34
CA LEU A 277 21.09 1.83 14.41
C LEU A 277 20.73 2.24 15.85
N THR A 278 21.07 3.48 16.20
CA THR A 278 20.56 4.17 17.40
C THR A 278 19.06 4.45 17.24
N ALA A 279 18.29 4.35 18.31
CA ALA A 279 16.86 4.65 18.25
C ALA A 279 16.59 6.12 17.85
N THR A 280 17.45 7.04 18.31
CA THR A 280 17.44 8.45 17.92
C THR A 280 17.57 8.64 16.41
N TYR A 281 18.53 7.95 15.76
CA TYR A 281 18.67 8.05 14.31
C TYR A 281 17.56 7.34 13.56
N ALA A 282 17.14 6.15 14.02
CA ALA A 282 16.04 5.41 13.41
C ALA A 282 14.75 6.24 13.33
N ALA A 283 14.42 7.03 14.36
CA ALA A 283 13.25 7.91 14.34
C ALA A 283 13.28 8.93 13.18
N THR A 284 14.46 9.42 12.78
CA THR A 284 14.59 10.35 11.64
C THR A 284 14.23 9.74 10.28
N LEU A 285 14.24 8.41 10.17
CA LEU A 285 13.90 7.69 8.94
C LEU A 285 12.38 7.64 8.68
N SER A 286 11.55 8.03 9.65
CA SER A 286 10.09 7.89 9.59
C SER A 286 9.48 8.33 8.26
N SER A 287 9.70 9.58 7.83
CA SER A 287 9.14 10.07 6.55
C SER A 287 9.64 9.29 5.32
N ARG A 288 10.92 8.94 5.27
CA ARG A 288 11.54 8.22 4.13
C ARG A 288 11.03 6.78 4.03
N LEU A 289 11.03 6.07 5.17
CA LEU A 289 10.44 4.74 5.28
C LEU A 289 8.94 4.79 4.97
N GLY A 290 8.24 5.83 5.40
CA GLY A 290 6.84 6.07 5.08
C GLY A 290 6.60 6.13 3.58
N SER A 291 7.34 6.97 2.85
CA SER A 291 7.23 7.08 1.39
C SER A 291 7.64 5.80 0.66
N ALA A 292 8.66 5.09 1.14
CA ALA A 292 9.10 3.83 0.54
C ALA A 292 8.09 2.68 0.77
N LEU A 293 7.39 2.67 1.91
CA LEU A 293 6.30 1.73 2.19
C LEU A 293 5.05 2.04 1.33
N ASP A 294 4.70 3.31 1.15
CA ASP A 294 3.60 3.72 0.25
C ASP A 294 3.91 3.31 -1.20
N ALA A 295 5.14 3.55 -1.68
CA ALA A 295 5.60 3.11 -2.99
C ALA A 295 5.70 1.58 -3.14
N ALA A 296 5.79 0.85 -2.02
CA ALA A 296 5.72 -0.61 -1.95
C ALA A 296 4.28 -1.14 -1.77
N GLY A 297 3.27 -0.26 -1.83
CA GLY A 297 1.86 -0.62 -1.71
C GLY A 297 1.37 -0.93 -0.28
N LEU A 298 2.18 -0.75 0.76
CA LEU A 298 1.79 -1.06 2.13
C LEU A 298 0.78 -0.03 2.65
N ALA A 299 -0.51 -0.37 2.57
CA ALA A 299 -1.62 0.53 2.88
C ALA A 299 -1.46 1.93 2.27
N ALA A 300 -1.04 1.95 1.00
CA ALA A 300 -0.86 3.16 0.21
C ALA A 300 -2.15 4.00 0.20
N SER A 301 -2.02 5.29 0.52
CA SER A 301 -3.08 6.27 0.28
C SER A 301 -3.32 6.47 -1.22
N ASP A 302 -4.51 6.96 -1.60
CA ASP A 302 -4.95 7.22 -2.98
C ASP A 302 -4.07 8.23 -3.76
N ALA A 303 -3.02 8.78 -3.13
CA ALA A 303 -2.05 9.71 -3.71
C ALA A 303 -0.80 9.03 -4.33
N THR A 304 -0.66 7.70 -4.28
CA THR A 304 0.55 7.01 -4.80
C THR A 304 0.47 6.86 -6.33
N SER A 305 0.97 7.86 -7.06
CA SER A 305 0.83 8.01 -8.53
C SER A 305 1.43 6.91 -9.42
N ALA A 306 1.99 5.85 -8.84
CA ALA A 306 2.67 4.77 -9.56
C ALA A 306 1.97 3.39 -9.44
N LEU A 307 0.84 3.30 -8.72
CA LEU A 307 0.15 2.03 -8.47
C LEU A 307 -1.16 1.89 -9.24
N GLY A 308 -1.39 0.70 -9.80
CA GLY A 308 -2.64 0.38 -10.51
C GLY A 308 -2.95 1.38 -11.61
N ALA A 309 -4.21 1.80 -11.67
CA ALA A 309 -4.69 2.76 -12.65
C ALA A 309 -3.99 4.14 -12.55
N HIS A 310 -3.45 4.55 -11.39
CA HIS A 310 -2.71 5.82 -11.31
C HIS A 310 -1.47 5.84 -12.21
N ALA A 311 -0.84 4.68 -12.44
CA ALA A 311 0.32 4.57 -13.33
C ALA A 311 -0.02 4.87 -14.79
N LEU A 312 -1.30 4.88 -15.16
CA LEU A 312 -1.75 5.19 -16.52
C LEU A 312 -1.62 6.68 -16.85
N GLY A 313 -1.71 7.55 -15.84
CA GLY A 313 -1.80 9.01 -16.04
C GLY A 313 -3.07 9.43 -16.78
N ASP A 314 -3.09 10.67 -17.26
CA ASP A 314 -4.30 11.34 -17.79
C ASP A 314 -4.84 10.72 -19.10
N GLU A 315 -4.02 9.93 -19.83
CA GLU A 315 -4.36 9.37 -21.16
C GLU A 315 -4.25 7.83 -21.21
N PRO A 316 -5.11 7.08 -20.48
CA PRO A 316 -4.97 5.63 -20.29
C PRO A 316 -4.79 4.83 -21.58
N ARG A 317 -5.55 5.15 -22.63
CA ARG A 317 -5.56 4.44 -23.92
C ARG A 317 -4.22 4.49 -24.67
N THR A 318 -3.34 5.44 -24.33
CA THR A 318 -2.00 5.57 -24.94
C THR A 318 -0.86 5.32 -23.95
N SER A 319 -1.18 4.99 -22.70
CA SER A 319 -0.20 4.87 -21.64
C SER A 319 0.63 3.58 -21.74
N PRO A 320 1.98 3.65 -21.77
CA PRO A 320 2.83 2.46 -21.77
C PRO A 320 2.66 1.58 -20.51
N ALA A 321 2.15 2.13 -19.40
CA ALA A 321 1.85 1.36 -18.19
C ALA A 321 0.65 0.41 -18.37
N GLY A 322 -0.16 0.61 -19.41
CA GLY A 322 -1.29 -0.24 -19.77
C GLY A 322 -0.97 -1.40 -20.70
N GLU A 323 0.25 -1.47 -21.24
CA GLU A 323 0.69 -2.54 -22.14
C GLU A 323 1.09 -3.81 -21.36
N PRO A 324 0.77 -5.02 -21.85
CA PRO A 324 1.24 -6.26 -21.23
C PRO A 324 2.76 -6.39 -21.24
N VAL A 325 3.36 -6.49 -20.05
CA VAL A 325 4.80 -6.72 -19.85
C VAL A 325 5.10 -8.19 -19.53
N ASP A 326 6.32 -8.66 -19.80
CA ASP A 326 6.75 -10.02 -19.39
C ASP A 326 7.02 -10.12 -17.88
N THR A 327 7.53 -9.06 -17.25
CA THR A 327 7.92 -9.06 -15.83
C THR A 327 7.57 -7.75 -15.16
N VAL A 328 7.29 -7.82 -13.85
CA VAL A 328 7.14 -6.66 -12.95
C VAL A 328 8.06 -6.84 -11.74
N ALA A 329 8.30 -5.76 -10.98
CA ALA A 329 9.16 -5.84 -9.80
C ALA A 329 8.48 -6.60 -8.64
N TRP A 330 7.16 -6.50 -8.54
CA TRP A 330 6.31 -7.13 -7.53
C TRP A 330 4.83 -7.05 -7.95
N ILE A 331 3.93 -7.75 -7.25
CA ILE A 331 2.47 -7.74 -7.49
C ILE A 331 1.71 -7.55 -6.17
N THR A 332 0.72 -6.65 -6.14
CA THR A 332 -0.30 -6.55 -5.09
C THR A 332 -1.73 -6.62 -5.66
N PRO A 333 -2.74 -7.18 -4.96
CA PRO A 333 -2.59 -8.10 -3.85
C PRO A 333 -1.75 -9.31 -4.28
N PRO A 334 -1.13 -10.06 -3.35
CA PRO A 334 -0.45 -11.30 -3.68
C PRO A 334 -1.33 -12.23 -4.51
N VAL A 335 -0.77 -12.85 -5.55
CA VAL A 335 -1.52 -13.70 -6.49
C VAL A 335 -2.28 -14.83 -5.78
N ALA A 336 -1.67 -15.43 -4.75
CA ALA A 336 -2.28 -16.45 -3.88
C ALA A 336 -3.38 -15.90 -2.94
N GLY A 337 -3.43 -14.59 -2.73
CA GLY A 337 -4.43 -13.88 -1.93
C GLY A 337 -5.61 -13.32 -2.74
N ALA A 338 -5.42 -13.09 -4.05
CA ALA A 338 -6.31 -12.33 -4.93
C ALA A 338 -7.81 -12.68 -4.85
N THR A 339 -8.16 -13.96 -4.67
CA THR A 339 -9.56 -14.40 -4.52
C THR A 339 -10.30 -13.72 -3.36
N ARG A 340 -9.58 -13.35 -2.29
CA ARG A 340 -10.13 -12.67 -1.09
C ARG A 340 -10.03 -11.14 -1.15
N ASP A 341 -9.45 -10.59 -2.21
CA ASP A 341 -9.42 -9.14 -2.43
C ASP A 341 -10.75 -8.65 -3.03
N GLU A 342 -11.79 -8.78 -2.21
CA GLU A 342 -13.18 -8.43 -2.52
C GLU A 342 -13.56 -7.08 -1.88
N ALA A 343 -14.58 -6.44 -2.45
CA ALA A 343 -15.11 -5.18 -1.94
C ALA A 343 -15.71 -5.29 -0.54
N ASP A 344 -15.80 -4.16 0.19
CA ASP A 344 -16.26 -4.13 1.58
C ASP A 344 -17.64 -4.82 1.83
N PRO A 345 -18.65 -4.71 0.93
CA PRO A 345 -19.97 -5.34 1.12
C PRO A 345 -19.94 -6.87 1.32
N TYR A 346 -18.90 -7.57 0.83
CA TYR A 346 -18.73 -9.01 1.07
C TYR A 346 -18.40 -9.30 2.53
N ARG A 347 -17.48 -8.52 3.11
CA ARG A 347 -17.00 -8.69 4.50
C ARG A 347 -17.97 -8.12 5.52
N GLU A 348 -18.72 -7.09 5.14
CA GLU A 348 -19.74 -6.43 5.97
C GLU A 348 -21.12 -7.11 5.88
N GLY A 349 -21.29 -8.14 5.04
CA GLY A 349 -22.51 -8.96 4.96
C GLY A 349 -23.66 -8.38 4.12
N CYS A 350 -23.41 -7.29 3.38
CA CYS A 350 -24.40 -6.62 2.53
C CYS A 350 -24.42 -7.10 1.07
N HIS A 351 -23.42 -7.87 0.63
CA HIS A 351 -23.51 -8.59 -0.64
C HIS A 351 -24.39 -9.84 -0.46
N GLN A 352 -25.61 -9.80 -0.97
CA GLN A 352 -26.57 -10.88 -0.79
C GLN A 352 -26.18 -12.15 -1.54
N ASN A 353 -26.39 -13.28 -0.86
CA ASN A 353 -26.19 -14.61 -1.45
C ASN A 353 -27.24 -14.88 -2.53
N GLN A 354 -27.14 -16.04 -3.20
CA GLN A 354 -28.08 -16.33 -4.29
C GLN A 354 -29.50 -16.65 -3.79
N ALA A 355 -29.69 -17.30 -2.66
CA ALA A 355 -31.02 -17.73 -2.20
C ALA A 355 -31.90 -16.56 -1.72
N ASP A 356 -31.36 -15.68 -0.89
CA ASP A 356 -32.12 -14.66 -0.14
C ASP A 356 -32.62 -13.50 -1.01
N PRO A 357 -33.94 -13.19 -1.07
CA PRO A 357 -34.46 -12.06 -1.83
C PRO A 357 -34.30 -10.69 -1.14
N THR A 358 -33.87 -10.63 0.13
CA THR A 358 -33.95 -9.41 0.94
C THR A 358 -33.07 -8.26 0.42
N ALA A 359 -33.63 -7.06 0.31
CA ALA A 359 -32.88 -5.84 -0.05
C ALA A 359 -31.99 -5.31 1.10
N LEU A 360 -30.84 -5.95 1.35
CA LEU A 360 -29.81 -5.44 2.26
C LEU A 360 -29.00 -4.28 1.67
N SER A 361 -28.52 -3.39 2.54
CA SER A 361 -27.65 -2.27 2.15
C SER A 361 -26.54 -1.97 3.16
N CYS A 362 -25.35 -1.68 2.62
CA CYS A 362 -24.23 -1.09 3.36
C CYS A 362 -24.08 0.39 2.96
N THR A 363 -23.54 1.19 3.88
CA THR A 363 -23.46 2.65 3.74
C THR A 363 -22.03 3.15 3.94
N TYR A 364 -21.59 4.06 3.06
CA TYR A 364 -20.26 4.66 3.09
C TYR A 364 -20.33 6.19 2.85
N GLY A 365 -19.24 6.90 3.14
CA GLY A 365 -19.18 8.36 3.08
C GLY A 365 -19.94 9.03 4.24
N ASP A 366 -20.57 10.17 3.98
CA ASP A 366 -21.37 10.89 4.98
C ASP A 366 -22.85 10.46 4.91
N PRO A 367 -23.38 9.72 5.91
CA PRO A 367 -24.77 9.27 5.92
C PRO A 367 -25.79 10.40 6.13
N THR A 368 -25.35 11.62 6.43
CA THR A 368 -26.20 12.82 6.57
C THR A 368 -26.26 13.66 5.30
N SER A 369 -25.48 13.30 4.27
CA SER A 369 -25.42 14.03 3.01
C SER A 369 -26.72 13.93 2.22
N THR A 370 -27.16 15.05 1.67
CA THR A 370 -28.30 15.10 0.72
C THR A 370 -27.93 14.64 -0.68
N THR A 371 -26.64 14.42 -0.96
CA THR A 371 -26.17 13.82 -2.20
C THR A 371 -26.02 12.32 -2.01
N VAL A 372 -27.02 11.56 -2.47
CA VAL A 372 -27.12 10.11 -2.26
C VAL A 372 -26.82 9.38 -3.56
N ILE A 373 -25.86 8.46 -3.52
CA ILE A 373 -25.45 7.59 -4.62
C ILE A 373 -25.88 6.15 -4.28
N ALA A 374 -26.67 5.52 -5.15
CA ALA A 374 -27.08 4.12 -4.98
C ALA A 374 -26.37 3.23 -6.02
N LEU A 375 -25.42 2.41 -5.59
CA LEU A 375 -24.77 1.38 -6.40
C LEU A 375 -25.59 0.09 -6.36
N VAL A 376 -26.02 -0.41 -7.51
CA VAL A 376 -27.00 -1.52 -7.58
C VAL A 376 -26.62 -2.57 -8.61
N GLY A 377 -26.73 -3.85 -8.24
CA GLY A 377 -26.71 -4.99 -9.16
C GLY A 377 -25.98 -6.21 -8.64
N ASP A 378 -25.15 -6.84 -9.47
CA ASP A 378 -24.46 -8.08 -9.11
C ASP A 378 -23.04 -7.85 -8.54
N SER A 379 -22.17 -8.85 -8.63
CA SER A 379 -20.77 -8.75 -8.24
C SER A 379 -19.96 -7.78 -9.12
N HIS A 380 -20.41 -7.49 -10.35
CA HIS A 380 -19.84 -6.44 -11.21
C HIS A 380 -20.30 -5.04 -10.80
N ALA A 381 -21.40 -4.90 -10.04
CA ALA A 381 -21.65 -3.68 -9.27
C ALA A 381 -20.74 -3.63 -8.03
N ALA A 382 -20.70 -4.71 -7.24
CA ALA A 382 -19.96 -4.76 -5.99
C ALA A 382 -18.46 -4.43 -6.16
N GLN A 383 -17.81 -4.87 -7.24
CA GLN A 383 -16.40 -4.56 -7.52
C GLN A 383 -16.09 -3.06 -7.67
N TRP A 384 -17.07 -2.21 -7.98
CA TRP A 384 -16.86 -0.75 -8.10
C TRP A 384 -17.00 -0.01 -6.75
N GLN A 385 -17.47 -0.67 -5.68
CA GLN A 385 -17.60 -0.05 -4.36
C GLN A 385 -16.28 0.55 -3.82
N PRO A 386 -15.09 -0.06 -3.98
CA PRO A 386 -13.85 0.53 -3.48
C PRO A 386 -13.52 1.89 -4.10
N ALA A 387 -13.81 2.07 -5.40
CA ALA A 387 -13.64 3.33 -6.10
C ALA A 387 -14.71 4.35 -5.65
N LEU A 388 -15.98 3.95 -5.71
CA LEU A 388 -17.12 4.82 -5.35
C LEU A 388 -17.06 5.27 -3.89
N ARG A 389 -16.52 4.44 -2.98
CA ARG A 389 -16.27 4.79 -1.59
C ARG A 389 -15.26 5.93 -1.47
N ALA A 390 -14.12 5.84 -2.15
CA ALA A 390 -13.10 6.88 -2.12
C ALA A 390 -13.64 8.21 -2.67
N VAL A 391 -14.39 8.18 -3.77
CA VAL A 391 -15.08 9.37 -4.32
C VAL A 391 -16.12 9.93 -3.33
N ALA A 392 -16.97 9.08 -2.74
CA ALA A 392 -17.97 9.52 -1.78
C ALA A 392 -17.37 10.10 -0.49
N GLU A 393 -16.28 9.52 0.01
CA GLU A 393 -15.53 10.04 1.17
C GLU A 393 -14.85 11.38 0.83
N ALA A 394 -14.31 11.56 -0.39
CA ALA A 394 -13.68 12.80 -0.84
C ALA A 394 -14.67 13.96 -1.03
N HIS A 395 -15.89 13.69 -1.53
CA HIS A 395 -16.91 14.73 -1.78
C HIS A 395 -17.97 14.87 -0.68
N GLY A 396 -17.92 14.05 0.38
CA GLY A 396 -18.93 14.05 1.44
C GLY A 396 -20.32 13.61 0.95
N TRP A 397 -20.36 12.59 0.08
CA TRP A 397 -21.62 11.99 -0.40
C TRP A 397 -22.04 10.82 0.47
N HIS A 398 -23.33 10.48 0.43
CA HIS A 398 -23.84 9.25 1.00
C HIS A 398 -23.87 8.15 -0.07
N LEU A 399 -22.98 7.15 0.05
CA LEU A 399 -23.04 5.95 -0.79
C LEU A 399 -23.88 4.86 -0.12
N ARG A 400 -24.86 4.31 -0.83
CA ARG A 400 -25.63 3.10 -0.48
C ARG A 400 -25.34 2.01 -1.52
N THR A 401 -25.09 0.78 -1.07
CA THR A 401 -24.86 -0.35 -1.97
C THR A 401 -25.97 -1.39 -1.84
N TYR A 402 -26.57 -1.83 -2.93
CA TYR A 402 -27.51 -2.94 -3.00
C TYR A 402 -26.95 -3.96 -3.99
N THR A 403 -26.30 -5.02 -3.50
CA THR A 403 -25.66 -6.00 -4.40
C THR A 403 -26.02 -7.44 -4.07
N LYS A 404 -26.22 -8.27 -5.08
CA LYS A 404 -26.63 -9.68 -4.94
C LYS A 404 -25.93 -10.58 -5.95
N SER A 405 -25.39 -11.70 -5.47
CA SER A 405 -24.65 -12.67 -6.28
C SER A 405 -25.44 -13.10 -7.52
N ALA A 406 -24.81 -12.93 -8.69
CA ALA A 406 -25.34 -13.29 -10.01
C ALA A 406 -26.75 -12.72 -10.33
N CYS A 407 -27.12 -11.56 -9.80
CA CYS A 407 -28.44 -10.96 -10.03
C CYS A 407 -28.41 -9.74 -10.96
N LEU A 408 -28.95 -9.92 -12.18
CA LEU A 408 -29.18 -8.84 -13.14
C LEU A 408 -30.23 -7.86 -12.62
N PHE A 409 -29.88 -6.57 -12.50
CA PHE A 409 -30.83 -5.54 -12.08
C PHE A 409 -31.73 -5.07 -13.24
N ALA A 410 -32.69 -5.93 -13.58
CA ALA A 410 -33.64 -5.75 -14.68
C ALA A 410 -34.96 -6.49 -14.40
N ASP A 411 -36.08 -5.97 -14.92
CA ASP A 411 -37.41 -6.57 -14.80
C ASP A 411 -37.59 -7.76 -15.76
N VAL A 412 -36.81 -8.82 -15.53
CA VAL A 412 -36.85 -10.10 -16.23
C VAL A 412 -36.41 -11.22 -15.29
N THR A 413 -36.96 -12.43 -15.46
CA THR A 413 -36.47 -13.62 -14.77
C THR A 413 -35.32 -14.24 -15.57
N VAL A 414 -34.10 -14.15 -15.05
CA VAL A 414 -32.92 -14.81 -15.63
C VAL A 414 -32.83 -16.27 -15.20
N TRP A 415 -32.11 -17.09 -15.97
CA TRP A 415 -31.72 -18.44 -15.58
C TRP A 415 -30.52 -18.40 -14.63
N ASN A 416 -30.53 -19.23 -13.59
CA ASN A 416 -29.40 -19.43 -12.71
C ASN A 416 -28.92 -20.90 -12.75
N GLY A 417 -27.73 -21.11 -13.32
CA GLY A 417 -27.13 -22.44 -13.45
C GLY A 417 -26.77 -23.12 -12.12
N ALA A 418 -26.63 -22.38 -11.01
CA ALA A 418 -26.42 -22.96 -9.68
C ALA A 418 -27.72 -23.46 -9.04
N GLN A 419 -28.88 -23.04 -9.55
CA GLN A 419 -30.22 -23.48 -9.12
C GLN A 419 -30.90 -24.39 -10.15
N ASP A 420 -30.27 -24.60 -11.32
CA ASP A 420 -30.82 -25.31 -12.48
C ASP A 420 -32.25 -24.86 -12.84
N GLY A 421 -32.48 -23.55 -12.81
CA GLY A 421 -33.83 -23.01 -12.92
C GLY A 421 -33.95 -21.49 -13.05
N ALA A 422 -35.21 -21.05 -13.01
CA ALA A 422 -35.59 -19.64 -13.01
C ALA A 422 -35.18 -18.95 -11.70
N TYR A 423 -34.45 -17.84 -11.79
CA TYR A 423 -33.86 -17.17 -10.64
C TYR A 423 -34.87 -16.23 -9.94
N THR A 424 -35.91 -16.80 -9.32
CA THR A 424 -37.04 -16.03 -8.76
C THR A 424 -36.60 -15.04 -7.69
N SER A 425 -35.72 -15.42 -6.76
CA SER A 425 -35.27 -14.51 -5.69
C SER A 425 -34.40 -13.35 -6.18
N CYS A 426 -33.88 -13.38 -7.41
CA CYS A 426 -33.29 -12.19 -8.04
C CYS A 426 -34.36 -11.22 -8.56
N ALA A 427 -35.47 -11.72 -9.11
CA ALA A 427 -36.59 -10.89 -9.52
C ALA A 427 -37.31 -10.27 -8.31
N GLU A 428 -37.51 -11.03 -7.23
CA GLU A 428 -38.04 -10.55 -5.95
C GLU A 428 -37.13 -9.48 -5.34
N TRP A 429 -35.82 -9.73 -5.26
CA TRP A 429 -34.83 -8.74 -4.79
C TRP A 429 -34.80 -7.47 -5.64
N THR A 430 -34.91 -7.60 -6.97
CA THR A 430 -34.97 -6.45 -7.87
C THR A 430 -36.20 -5.59 -7.59
N ALA A 431 -37.35 -6.21 -7.28
CA ALA A 431 -38.55 -5.49 -6.88
C ALA A 431 -38.38 -4.79 -5.51
N GLU A 432 -37.85 -5.47 -4.49
CA GLU A 432 -37.60 -4.86 -3.17
C GLU A 432 -36.63 -3.67 -3.26
N VAL A 433 -35.55 -3.79 -4.04
CA VAL A 433 -34.60 -2.69 -4.24
C VAL A 433 -35.24 -1.52 -4.99
N VAL A 434 -36.05 -1.78 -6.03
CA VAL A 434 -36.79 -0.71 -6.73
C VAL A 434 -37.75 0.01 -5.78
N ASP A 435 -38.49 -0.72 -4.93
CA ASP A 435 -39.41 -0.10 -3.98
C ASP A 435 -38.67 0.69 -2.88
N ALA A 436 -37.55 0.17 -2.36
CA ALA A 436 -36.68 0.90 -1.42
C ALA A 436 -36.12 2.20 -2.02
N LEU A 437 -35.69 2.18 -3.28
CA LEU A 437 -35.20 3.35 -4.01
C LEU A 437 -36.30 4.32 -4.44
N ARG A 438 -37.57 3.89 -4.48
CA ARG A 438 -38.71 4.78 -4.75
C ARG A 438 -39.27 5.38 -3.46
N ALA A 439 -39.13 4.69 -2.33
CA ALA A 439 -39.48 5.21 -1.01
C ALA A 439 -38.48 6.27 -0.51
N ASP A 440 -37.19 6.09 -0.83
CA ASP A 440 -36.12 7.03 -0.49
C ASP A 440 -35.18 7.26 -1.69
N PRO A 441 -35.53 8.19 -2.61
CA PRO A 441 -34.85 8.36 -3.89
C PRO A 441 -33.41 8.89 -3.80
N PRO A 442 -32.43 8.21 -4.43
CA PRO A 442 -31.08 8.72 -4.51
C PRO A 442 -30.97 9.85 -5.55
N THR A 443 -29.95 10.69 -5.40
CA THR A 443 -29.54 11.67 -6.43
C THR A 443 -29.12 10.96 -7.71
N VAL A 444 -28.32 9.90 -7.58
CA VAL A 444 -27.83 9.08 -8.69
C VAL A 444 -27.99 7.59 -8.38
N LEU A 445 -28.58 6.86 -9.34
CA LEU A 445 -28.58 5.40 -9.40
C LEU A 445 -27.44 4.95 -10.32
N ILE A 446 -26.58 4.04 -9.85
CA ILE A 446 -25.49 3.41 -10.62
C ILE A 446 -25.81 1.91 -10.78
N PRO A 447 -26.54 1.50 -11.83
CA PRO A 447 -26.86 0.10 -12.08
C PRO A 447 -25.75 -0.57 -12.91
N VAL A 448 -25.18 -1.66 -12.41
CA VAL A 448 -24.15 -2.44 -13.11
C VAL A 448 -24.45 -3.94 -12.98
N SER A 449 -24.31 -4.68 -14.08
CA SER A 449 -24.47 -6.14 -14.08
C SER A 449 -23.66 -6.75 -15.22
N THR A 450 -23.30 -8.02 -15.10
CA THR A 450 -22.49 -8.72 -16.11
C THR A 450 -23.28 -9.09 -17.39
N GLY A 451 -22.58 -9.21 -18.51
CA GLY A 451 -23.16 -9.56 -19.83
C GLY A 451 -23.54 -11.02 -20.05
N ARG A 452 -23.52 -11.86 -19.00
CA ARG A 452 -23.61 -13.34 -19.13
C ARG A 452 -24.96 -13.96 -18.82
N TYR A 453 -26.01 -13.16 -18.67
CA TYR A 453 -27.35 -13.66 -18.39
C TYR A 453 -28.08 -14.22 -19.62
N ALA A 454 -28.84 -15.28 -19.37
CA ALA A 454 -29.89 -15.78 -20.26
C ALA A 454 -31.24 -15.67 -19.53
N LEU A 455 -32.33 -15.58 -20.28
CA LEU A 455 -33.68 -15.62 -19.71
C LEU A 455 -34.03 -17.05 -19.29
N ALA A 456 -34.81 -17.19 -18.21
CA ALA A 456 -35.45 -18.47 -17.90
C ALA A 456 -36.72 -18.61 -18.73
N ALA A 457 -36.77 -19.59 -19.64
CA ALA A 457 -37.94 -19.83 -20.48
C ALA A 457 -38.13 -21.32 -20.72
N GLY A 458 -39.26 -21.86 -20.22
CA GLY A 458 -39.50 -23.30 -20.23
C GLY A 458 -38.62 -24.02 -19.22
N ASP A 459 -37.91 -25.05 -19.69
CA ASP A 459 -37.03 -25.93 -18.93
C ASP A 459 -35.53 -25.56 -19.05
N GLY A 460 -35.19 -24.39 -19.62
CA GLY A 460 -33.79 -24.00 -19.81
C GLY A 460 -33.51 -22.51 -20.03
N PRO A 461 -32.21 -22.16 -20.16
CA PRO A 461 -31.75 -20.82 -20.48
C PRO A 461 -31.97 -20.50 -21.97
N VAL A 462 -32.60 -19.36 -22.26
CA VAL A 462 -32.79 -18.84 -23.62
C VAL A 462 -32.15 -17.46 -23.78
N ARG A 463 -31.37 -17.28 -24.86
CA ARG A 463 -30.77 -15.98 -25.17
C ARG A 463 -31.85 -14.98 -25.60
N GLY A 464 -31.86 -13.80 -24.99
CA GLY A 464 -32.95 -12.83 -25.13
C GLY A 464 -32.53 -11.38 -24.93
N ASP A 465 -31.41 -10.97 -25.51
CA ASP A 465 -30.78 -9.65 -25.35
C ASP A 465 -31.76 -8.46 -25.44
N ALA A 466 -32.71 -8.50 -26.39
CA ALA A 466 -33.71 -7.43 -26.54
C ALA A 466 -34.66 -7.33 -25.33
N ALA A 467 -35.13 -8.46 -24.81
CA ALA A 467 -36.01 -8.50 -23.64
C ALA A 467 -35.25 -8.20 -22.34
N ILE A 468 -33.97 -8.55 -22.25
CA ILE A 468 -33.05 -8.10 -21.19
C ILE A 468 -32.97 -6.57 -21.19
N VAL A 469 -32.70 -5.94 -22.34
CA VAL A 469 -32.66 -4.48 -22.47
C VAL A 469 -34.02 -3.86 -22.13
N ASP A 470 -35.14 -4.46 -22.56
CA ASP A 470 -36.47 -3.98 -22.18
C ASP A 470 -36.71 -4.05 -20.66
N GLY A 471 -36.22 -5.11 -19.99
CA GLY A 471 -36.26 -5.23 -18.53
C GLY A 471 -35.42 -4.17 -17.82
N MET A 472 -34.19 -3.93 -18.30
CA MET A 472 -33.31 -2.86 -17.77
C MET A 472 -33.98 -1.49 -17.92
N VAL A 473 -34.57 -1.21 -19.09
CA VAL A 473 -35.29 0.06 -19.34
C VAL A 473 -36.49 0.22 -18.41
N ARG A 474 -37.27 -0.84 -18.12
CA ARG A 474 -38.39 -0.78 -17.16
C ARG A 474 -37.89 -0.48 -15.75
N THR A 475 -36.94 -1.26 -15.24
CA THR A 475 -36.37 -1.10 -13.89
C THR A 475 -35.76 0.29 -13.69
N TRP A 476 -34.92 0.73 -14.63
CA TRP A 476 -34.21 2.00 -14.48
C TRP A 476 -35.15 3.20 -14.63
N SER A 477 -36.15 3.12 -15.53
CA SER A 477 -37.16 4.18 -15.67
C SER A 477 -38.06 4.29 -14.44
N ALA A 478 -38.34 3.17 -13.75
CA ALA A 478 -39.14 3.17 -12.52
C ALA A 478 -38.49 3.96 -11.38
N VAL A 479 -37.14 3.93 -11.28
CA VAL A 479 -36.38 4.76 -10.33
C VAL A 479 -36.20 6.19 -10.87
N ALA A 480 -35.84 6.36 -12.15
CA ALA A 480 -35.65 7.68 -12.77
C ALA A 480 -36.89 8.59 -12.71
N ALA A 481 -38.10 8.00 -12.65
CA ALA A 481 -39.35 8.72 -12.45
C ALA A 481 -39.40 9.54 -11.15
N GLY A 482 -38.60 9.20 -10.14
CA GLY A 482 -38.43 9.99 -8.90
C GLY A 482 -37.56 11.24 -9.06
N GLY A 483 -36.99 11.48 -10.25
CA GLY A 483 -36.07 12.58 -10.53
C GLY A 483 -34.58 12.19 -10.49
N THR A 484 -34.27 11.02 -9.91
CA THR A 484 -32.96 10.35 -9.91
C THR A 484 -32.32 10.32 -11.30
N ARG A 485 -31.04 10.65 -11.40
CA ARG A 485 -30.23 10.41 -12.62
C ARG A 485 -29.77 8.95 -12.65
N VAL A 486 -29.76 8.32 -13.83
CA VAL A 486 -29.29 6.94 -14.00
C VAL A 486 -27.90 6.96 -14.65
N VAL A 487 -26.88 6.52 -13.92
CA VAL A 487 -25.48 6.56 -14.36
C VAL A 487 -24.84 5.18 -14.24
N PRO A 488 -25.14 4.22 -15.14
CA PRO A 488 -24.42 2.95 -15.18
C PRO A 488 -22.93 3.19 -15.41
N ILE A 489 -22.10 2.42 -14.70
CA ILE A 489 -20.70 2.21 -15.09
C ILE A 489 -20.67 1.05 -16.10
N ALA A 490 -19.97 1.25 -17.20
CA ALA A 490 -19.78 0.25 -18.25
C ALA A 490 -19.22 -1.06 -17.68
N ASP A 491 -19.85 -2.18 -18.02
CA ASP A 491 -19.45 -3.50 -17.55
C ASP A 491 -18.02 -3.85 -17.99
N THR A 492 -17.29 -4.54 -17.11
CA THR A 492 -15.88 -4.88 -17.32
C THR A 492 -15.72 -5.99 -18.37
N PRO A 493 -14.60 -6.01 -19.13
CA PRO A 493 -14.29 -7.11 -20.04
C PRO A 493 -14.41 -8.51 -19.40
N TRP A 494 -15.02 -9.46 -20.12
CA TRP A 494 -15.10 -10.85 -19.68
C TRP A 494 -14.01 -11.69 -20.36
N LEU A 495 -13.05 -12.18 -19.59
CA LEU A 495 -11.78 -12.72 -20.11
C LEU A 495 -11.86 -14.18 -20.57
N GLU A 496 -12.71 -15.00 -19.95
CA GLU A 496 -12.75 -16.48 -20.05
C GLU A 496 -11.47 -17.23 -19.59
N THR A 497 -10.35 -16.54 -19.37
CA THR A 497 -9.15 -17.03 -18.69
C THR A 497 -9.21 -16.71 -17.20
N ASP A 498 -8.98 -17.67 -16.30
CA ASP A 498 -8.73 -17.36 -14.88
C ASP A 498 -7.37 -16.66 -14.75
N MET A 499 -7.39 -15.33 -14.66
CA MET A 499 -6.21 -14.50 -14.79
C MET A 499 -5.22 -14.75 -13.65
N LYS A 500 -5.68 -14.92 -12.41
CA LYS A 500 -4.79 -15.19 -11.26
C LYS A 500 -4.08 -16.53 -11.40
N HIS A 501 -4.73 -17.55 -11.97
CA HIS A 501 -4.12 -18.86 -12.18
C HIS A 501 -3.06 -18.78 -13.27
N CYS A 502 -3.36 -18.10 -14.39
CA CYS A 502 -2.36 -17.86 -15.43
C CYS A 502 -1.15 -17.08 -14.88
N VAL A 503 -1.37 -16.01 -14.12
CA VAL A 503 -0.28 -15.22 -13.50
C VAL A 503 0.58 -16.07 -12.57
N ALA A 504 -0.03 -16.96 -11.77
CA ALA A 504 0.71 -17.88 -10.89
C ALA A 504 1.61 -18.85 -11.66
N ASP A 505 1.18 -19.30 -12.84
CA ASP A 505 1.94 -20.23 -13.69
C ASP A 505 2.98 -19.50 -14.59
N HIS A 506 2.81 -18.20 -14.85
CA HIS A 506 3.61 -17.41 -15.80
C HIS A 506 4.30 -16.17 -15.17
N LEU A 507 4.76 -16.24 -13.92
CA LEU A 507 5.37 -15.12 -13.17
C LEU A 507 6.56 -14.44 -13.88
N GLU A 508 7.29 -15.15 -14.74
CA GLU A 508 8.42 -14.62 -15.53
C GLU A 508 8.03 -14.15 -16.95
N ARG A 509 6.77 -14.37 -17.37
CA ARG A 509 6.26 -14.14 -18.75
C ARG A 509 4.79 -13.69 -18.75
N LEU A 510 4.45 -12.71 -17.92
CA LEU A 510 3.07 -12.24 -17.66
C LEU A 510 2.30 -11.82 -18.94
N SER A 511 3.00 -11.39 -19.99
CA SER A 511 2.37 -11.00 -21.27
C SER A 511 1.64 -12.16 -21.97
N GLU A 512 1.92 -13.42 -21.60
CA GLU A 512 1.23 -14.61 -22.10
C GLU A 512 -0.21 -14.69 -21.58
N CYS A 513 -0.49 -14.11 -20.40
CA CYS A 513 -1.83 -14.09 -19.79
C CYS A 513 -2.75 -12.99 -20.33
N ALA A 514 -2.24 -12.03 -21.10
CA ALA A 514 -3.05 -10.89 -21.52
C ALA A 514 -4.08 -11.26 -22.62
N VAL A 515 -5.34 -10.87 -22.41
CA VAL A 515 -6.47 -11.31 -23.24
C VAL A 515 -6.85 -10.25 -24.27
N PRO A 516 -7.13 -10.59 -25.56
CA PRO A 516 -7.56 -9.61 -26.55
C PRO A 516 -8.78 -8.78 -26.11
N ARG A 517 -8.64 -7.45 -26.14
CA ARG A 517 -9.64 -6.50 -25.61
C ARG A 517 -11.01 -6.65 -26.28
N ALA A 518 -11.05 -6.57 -27.61
CA ALA A 518 -12.32 -6.49 -28.33
C ALA A 518 -13.22 -7.74 -28.11
N PRO A 519 -12.73 -8.99 -28.17
CA PRO A 519 -13.51 -10.17 -27.79
C PRO A 519 -13.97 -10.19 -26.32
N ALA A 520 -13.19 -9.66 -25.38
CA ALA A 520 -13.55 -9.62 -23.97
C ALA A 520 -14.61 -8.55 -23.66
N VAL A 521 -14.49 -7.36 -24.26
CA VAL A 521 -15.51 -6.29 -24.19
C VAL A 521 -16.81 -6.73 -24.86
N ALA A 522 -16.76 -7.44 -25.99
CA ALA A 522 -17.95 -7.94 -26.69
C ALA A 522 -18.76 -8.99 -25.89
N LYS A 523 -18.22 -9.51 -24.79
CA LYS A 523 -18.88 -10.45 -23.86
C LYS A 523 -19.42 -9.78 -22.58
N SER A 524 -19.18 -8.48 -22.41
CA SER A 524 -19.71 -7.66 -21.31
C SER A 524 -21.15 -7.19 -21.57
N ALA A 525 -21.82 -6.65 -20.56
CA ALA A 525 -23.16 -6.06 -20.68
C ALA A 525 -23.17 -4.69 -21.39
N GLN A 526 -22.02 -4.15 -21.84
CA GLN A 526 -21.97 -2.80 -22.40
C GLN A 526 -22.94 -2.55 -23.57
N ALA A 527 -23.16 -3.56 -24.41
CA ALA A 527 -24.15 -3.47 -25.49
C ALA A 527 -25.59 -3.29 -24.94
N TRP A 528 -25.94 -4.01 -23.87
CA TRP A 528 -27.24 -3.89 -23.21
C TRP A 528 -27.36 -2.56 -22.46
N GLN A 529 -26.32 -2.16 -21.73
CA GLN A 529 -26.28 -0.88 -21.01
C GLN A 529 -26.43 0.32 -21.95
N ARG A 530 -25.68 0.38 -23.06
CA ARG A 530 -25.80 1.46 -24.06
C ARG A 530 -27.20 1.50 -24.68
N ALA A 531 -27.79 0.34 -24.99
CA ALA A 531 -29.15 0.25 -25.54
C ALA A 531 -30.23 0.68 -24.52
N ALA A 532 -30.02 0.43 -23.22
CA ALA A 532 -30.91 0.87 -22.16
C ALA A 532 -30.76 2.39 -21.88
N VAL A 533 -29.54 2.90 -21.78
CA VAL A 533 -29.24 4.34 -21.61
C VAL A 533 -29.91 5.18 -22.70
N ALA A 534 -29.87 4.73 -23.96
CA ALA A 534 -30.53 5.41 -25.08
C ALA A 534 -32.07 5.51 -24.97
N ARG A 535 -32.70 4.84 -24.00
CA ARG A 535 -34.15 4.73 -23.83
C ARG A 535 -34.65 5.20 -22.46
N VAL A 536 -33.76 5.44 -21.49
CA VAL A 536 -34.12 5.85 -20.12
C VAL A 536 -33.92 7.37 -19.96
N PRO A 537 -34.91 8.12 -19.46
CA PRO A 537 -34.75 9.56 -19.23
C PRO A 537 -33.63 9.87 -18.24
N ARG A 538 -32.81 10.89 -18.54
CA ARG A 538 -31.66 11.31 -17.70
C ARG A 538 -30.69 10.15 -17.42
N ALA A 539 -30.51 9.25 -18.38
CA ALA A 539 -29.50 8.21 -18.32
C ALA A 539 -28.21 8.61 -19.07
N GLU A 540 -27.06 8.26 -18.51
CA GLU A 540 -25.74 8.56 -19.08
C GLU A 540 -24.74 7.47 -18.68
N LEU A 541 -23.89 7.00 -19.60
CA LEU A 541 -22.96 5.90 -19.32
C LEU A 541 -21.58 6.45 -18.93
N VAL A 542 -21.08 6.08 -17.76
CA VAL A 542 -19.66 6.25 -17.40
C VAL A 542 -18.89 5.04 -17.92
N ASP A 543 -17.83 5.26 -18.69
CA ASP A 543 -17.05 4.19 -19.33
C ASP A 543 -15.59 4.23 -18.89
N LEU A 544 -15.21 3.26 -18.06
CA LEU A 544 -13.84 3.08 -17.56
C LEU A 544 -13.10 1.93 -18.26
N THR A 545 -13.56 1.48 -19.43
CA THR A 545 -12.91 0.37 -20.16
C THR A 545 -11.46 0.69 -20.53
N ASP A 546 -11.15 1.96 -20.79
CA ASP A 546 -9.77 2.41 -21.08
C ASP A 546 -8.88 2.47 -19.83
N VAL A 547 -9.46 2.49 -18.63
CA VAL A 547 -8.73 2.36 -17.36
C VAL A 547 -8.55 0.89 -16.98
N VAL A 548 -9.52 0.02 -17.28
CA VAL A 548 -9.48 -1.42 -16.96
C VAL A 548 -8.68 -2.25 -17.97
N CYS A 549 -8.72 -1.88 -19.25
CA CYS A 549 -8.04 -2.58 -20.33
C CYS A 549 -7.45 -1.57 -21.35
N PRO A 550 -6.51 -0.70 -20.93
CA PRO A 550 -5.98 0.40 -21.74
C PRO A 550 -5.44 0.01 -23.13
N ALA A 551 -4.72 -1.10 -23.26
CA ALA A 551 -4.16 -1.56 -24.54
C ALA A 551 -5.14 -2.37 -25.41
N ASP A 552 -4.68 -2.95 -26.52
CA ASP A 552 -5.47 -3.90 -27.33
C ASP A 552 -5.52 -5.32 -26.74
N ARG A 553 -4.73 -5.58 -25.69
CA ARG A 553 -4.80 -6.77 -24.85
C ARG A 553 -4.89 -6.34 -23.40
N CYS A 554 -5.89 -6.84 -22.66
CA CYS A 554 -6.06 -6.55 -21.24
C CYS A 554 -4.92 -7.21 -20.45
N ALA A 555 -4.04 -6.39 -19.87
CA ALA A 555 -2.92 -6.87 -19.08
C ALA A 555 -3.39 -7.56 -17.78
N PRO A 556 -2.63 -8.56 -17.27
CA PRO A 556 -2.87 -9.14 -15.96
C PRO A 556 -2.57 -8.16 -14.81
N VAL A 557 -1.55 -7.31 -15.00
CA VAL A 557 -0.97 -6.42 -13.99
C VAL A 557 -0.74 -5.06 -14.64
N ILE A 558 -1.15 -3.99 -13.96
CA ILE A 558 -0.93 -2.59 -14.35
C ILE A 558 -0.39 -1.87 -13.11
N GLY A 559 0.71 -1.12 -13.23
CA GLY A 559 1.31 -0.40 -12.10
C GLY A 559 1.60 -1.27 -10.87
N ASN A 560 2.14 -2.49 -11.06
CA ASN A 560 2.35 -3.52 -10.03
C ASN A 560 1.06 -4.03 -9.32
N VAL A 561 -0.13 -3.63 -9.77
CA VAL A 561 -1.40 -4.11 -9.20
C VAL A 561 -2.02 -5.18 -10.12
N LEU A 562 -2.33 -6.35 -9.57
CA LEU A 562 -3.08 -7.41 -10.25
C LEU A 562 -4.49 -6.89 -10.56
N VAL A 563 -4.84 -6.81 -11.84
CA VAL A 563 -6.10 -6.18 -12.28
C VAL A 563 -7.31 -7.07 -11.94
N TRP A 564 -7.16 -8.39 -12.11
CA TRP A 564 -8.27 -9.35 -12.10
C TRP A 564 -8.12 -10.39 -10.99
N ARG A 565 -9.17 -10.62 -10.21
CA ARG A 565 -9.18 -11.67 -9.17
C ARG A 565 -9.60 -13.06 -9.71
N ASP A 566 -10.18 -13.11 -10.90
CA ASP A 566 -10.59 -14.32 -11.62
C ASP A 566 -10.69 -14.04 -13.14
N SER A 567 -11.72 -14.53 -13.83
CA SER A 567 -11.91 -14.38 -15.28
C SER A 567 -12.84 -13.23 -15.70
N HIS A 568 -13.42 -12.47 -14.76
CA HIS A 568 -14.30 -11.35 -15.08
C HIS A 568 -14.43 -10.27 -14.01
N HIS A 569 -14.02 -10.53 -12.76
CA HIS A 569 -13.99 -9.52 -11.71
C HIS A 569 -12.63 -8.85 -11.54
N LEU A 570 -12.65 -7.56 -11.23
CA LEU A 570 -11.49 -6.81 -10.73
C LEU A 570 -11.08 -7.27 -9.33
N THR A 571 -9.81 -7.07 -8.98
CA THR A 571 -9.38 -7.03 -7.58
C THR A 571 -9.90 -5.74 -6.93
N ALA A 572 -10.27 -5.79 -5.65
CA ALA A 572 -10.71 -4.58 -4.92
C ALA A 572 -9.59 -3.52 -4.81
N THR A 573 -8.33 -3.96 -4.81
CA THR A 573 -7.15 -3.11 -4.87
C THR A 573 -7.05 -2.37 -6.20
N TYR A 574 -7.20 -3.05 -7.35
CA TYR A 574 -7.19 -2.37 -8.65
C TYR A 574 -8.38 -1.42 -8.78
N ALA A 575 -9.58 -1.88 -8.41
CA ALA A 575 -10.79 -1.06 -8.44
C ALA A 575 -10.60 0.26 -7.67
N ARG A 576 -10.02 0.22 -6.46
CA ARG A 576 -9.74 1.43 -5.66
C ARG A 576 -8.89 2.46 -6.43
N THR A 577 -7.84 2.02 -7.12
CA THR A 577 -6.96 2.93 -7.89
C THR A 577 -7.66 3.63 -9.07
N THR A 578 -8.84 3.15 -9.50
CA THR A 578 -9.63 3.82 -10.55
C THR A 578 -10.39 5.06 -10.05
N ALA A 579 -10.39 5.33 -8.73
CA ALA A 579 -11.19 6.40 -8.11
C ALA A 579 -11.02 7.79 -8.76
N PRO A 580 -9.82 8.28 -9.15
CA PRO A 580 -9.69 9.58 -9.80
C PRO A 580 -10.40 9.67 -11.16
N PHE A 581 -10.27 8.62 -11.99
CA PHE A 581 -10.93 8.53 -13.30
C PHE A 581 -12.44 8.40 -13.16
N LEU A 582 -12.89 7.66 -12.13
CA LEU A 582 -14.31 7.58 -11.80
C LEU A 582 -14.86 8.92 -11.30
N ASP A 583 -14.11 9.65 -10.48
CA ASP A 583 -14.50 10.98 -9.99
C ASP A 583 -14.67 11.96 -11.15
N GLU A 584 -13.66 12.06 -12.02
CA GLU A 584 -13.69 12.93 -13.21
C GLU A 584 -14.92 12.67 -14.08
N ALA A 585 -15.26 11.40 -14.32
CA ALA A 585 -16.43 11.02 -15.12
C ALA A 585 -17.77 11.17 -14.38
N LEU A 586 -17.82 10.95 -13.06
CA LEU A 586 -19.07 10.89 -12.28
C LEU A 586 -19.49 12.24 -11.68
N THR A 587 -18.55 13.02 -11.14
CA THR A 587 -18.85 14.31 -10.46
C THR A 587 -19.63 15.31 -11.32
N PRO A 588 -19.37 15.48 -12.63
CA PRO A 588 -20.18 16.33 -13.51
C PRO A 588 -21.65 15.90 -13.57
N LEU A 589 -21.94 14.61 -13.37
CA LEU A 589 -23.28 14.01 -13.48
C LEU A 589 -24.06 14.07 -12.16
N VAL A 590 -23.36 14.07 -11.03
CA VAL A 590 -23.94 14.20 -9.68
C VAL A 590 -24.41 15.63 -9.39
N ARG A 591 -23.72 16.64 -9.93
CA ARG A 591 -24.11 18.05 -9.73
C ARG A 591 -25.49 18.34 -10.35
N PRO A 592 -26.35 19.13 -9.67
CA PRO A 592 -27.56 19.63 -10.31
C PRO A 592 -27.16 20.47 -11.53
N ALA A 593 -27.89 20.30 -12.64
CA ALA A 593 -27.68 21.13 -13.82
C ALA A 593 -27.81 22.61 -13.40
N SER A 594 -26.76 23.40 -13.62
CA SER A 594 -26.78 24.82 -13.32
C SER A 594 -27.95 25.45 -14.05
N THR A 595 -28.83 26.12 -13.30
CA THR A 595 -29.88 26.94 -13.88
C THR A 595 -29.25 28.22 -14.43
N ASP A 596 -28.56 28.11 -15.55
CA ASP A 596 -28.30 29.25 -16.42
C ASP A 596 -29.67 29.80 -16.84
N ARG A 597 -29.92 31.05 -16.45
CA ARG A 597 -31.23 31.69 -16.50
C ARG A 597 -31.08 33.17 -16.85
#